data_AF-H8GDH4-F1
#
_entry.id   AF-H8GDH4-F1
#
_cell.length_a   1.000
_cell.length_b   1.000
_cell.length_c   1.000
_cell.angle_alpha   90.00
_cell.angle_beta   90.00
_cell.angle_gamma   90.00
#
_symmetry.space_group_name_H-M   'P 1'
#
loop_
_entity.id
_entity.type
_entity.pdbx_description
1 polymer ?
#
loop_
_entity_poly.entity_id
_entity_poly.type
_entity_poly.pdbx_seq_one_letter_code
_entity_poly.pdbx_strand_id
1 'polypeptide(L)'
;MGTTITVIVLLLIVVAGTAYLVRSQAATKRRQLDDAKADARRWIERLGGQVLNLTGTDTASQQAMADASERYNAAGSEIERAETVDQARLAKQTALEGLYYVRAARTAMGLDPGPTLPEDPERERAGKVTEHRSVDVEGRHYEASPAPTSATPHYYPGGRVAGRPVPQGWYSEPWWKPALVAGAWGFGSMLLFSTMFAGMAGIPSAEAWESGYDAGQEDALESGDAGDAGDAGDAGDAGGGDDFGGDFGGGDFGGGDFGDFGF
;
A
#
# COMPACT_ATOMS: atom_id res chain seq x y z
N MET A 1 46.16 0.96 -45.46
CA MET A 1 44.94 0.14 -45.70
C MET A 1 44.65 -0.84 -44.56
N GLY A 2 45.63 -1.61 -44.06
CA GLY A 2 45.41 -2.56 -42.96
C GLY A 2 44.82 -1.94 -41.68
N THR A 3 45.35 -0.79 -41.23
CA THR A 3 44.86 -0.09 -40.03
C THR A 3 43.41 0.40 -40.15
N THR A 4 43.00 0.83 -41.36
CA THR A 4 41.63 1.29 -41.60
C THR A 4 40.64 0.14 -41.53
N ILE A 5 40.99 -1.02 -42.11
CA ILE A 5 40.16 -2.22 -42.08
C ILE A 5 40.03 -2.74 -40.64
N THR A 6 41.11 -2.77 -39.86
CA THR A 6 41.06 -3.21 -38.46
C THR A 6 40.19 -2.30 -37.59
N VAL A 7 40.25 -0.97 -37.79
CA VAL A 7 39.40 -0.02 -37.07
C VAL A 7 37.91 -0.22 -37.42
N ILE A 8 37.59 -0.43 -38.70
CA ILE A 8 36.20 -0.69 -39.13
C ILE A 8 35.67 -1.99 -38.53
N VAL A 9 36.47 -3.07 -38.54
CA VAL A 9 36.08 -4.36 -37.96
C VAL A 9 35.86 -4.24 -36.45
N LEU A 10 36.76 -3.55 -35.73
CA LEU A 10 36.58 -3.28 -34.30
C LEU A 10 35.30 -2.49 -34.02
N LEU A 11 35.02 -1.46 -34.82
CA LEU A 11 33.82 -0.66 -34.66
C LEU A 11 32.55 -1.50 -34.90
N LEU A 12 32.54 -2.37 -35.90
CA LEU A 12 31.42 -3.29 -36.16
C LEU A 12 31.20 -4.26 -35.00
N ILE A 13 32.27 -4.81 -34.42
CA ILE A 13 32.18 -5.70 -33.26
C ILE A 13 31.60 -4.96 -32.05
N VAL A 14 32.07 -3.74 -31.79
CA VAL A 14 31.55 -2.92 -30.69
C VAL A 14 30.07 -2.60 -30.90
N VAL A 15 29.67 -2.19 -32.11
CA VAL A 15 28.26 -1.89 -32.43
C VAL A 15 27.38 -3.14 -32.31
N ALA A 16 27.83 -4.29 -32.84
CA ALA A 16 27.09 -5.54 -32.74
C ALA A 16 26.98 -6.03 -31.29
N GLY A 17 28.06 -5.92 -30.51
CA GLY A 17 28.08 -6.24 -29.08
C GLY A 17 27.10 -5.37 -28.29
N THR A 18 27.15 -4.05 -28.49
CA THR A 18 26.23 -3.10 -27.83
C THR A 18 24.77 -3.37 -28.22
N ALA A 19 24.48 -3.60 -29.52
CA ALA A 19 23.13 -3.91 -29.99
C ALA A 19 22.59 -5.22 -29.38
N TYR A 20 23.44 -6.25 -29.28
CA TYR A 20 23.08 -7.51 -28.62
C TYR A 20 22.79 -7.30 -27.13
N LEU A 21 23.64 -6.57 -26.41
CA LEU A 21 23.44 -6.26 -24.98
C LEU A 21 22.13 -5.49 -24.75
N VAL A 22 21.87 -4.43 -25.51
CA VAL A 22 20.62 -3.65 -25.41
C VAL A 22 19.39 -4.54 -25.67
N ARG A 23 19.43 -5.36 -26.71
CA ARG A 23 18.32 -6.28 -27.03
C ARG A 23 18.12 -7.33 -25.93
N SER A 24 19.20 -7.87 -25.39
CA SER A 24 19.15 -8.87 -24.31
C SER A 24 18.55 -8.29 -23.04
N GLN A 25 18.95 -7.07 -22.65
CA GLN A 25 18.41 -6.37 -21.49
C GLN A 25 16.93 -6.03 -21.67
N ALA A 26 16.54 -5.54 -22.85
CA ALA A 26 15.15 -5.25 -23.17
C ALA A 26 14.27 -6.51 -23.11
N ALA A 27 14.77 -7.65 -23.60
CA ALA A 27 14.07 -8.92 -23.50
C ALA A 27 13.88 -9.38 -22.05
N THR A 28 14.91 -9.22 -21.21
CA THR A 28 14.82 -9.54 -19.77
C THR A 28 13.82 -8.65 -19.04
N LYS A 29 13.87 -7.33 -19.25
CA LYS A 29 12.91 -6.39 -18.64
C LYS A 29 11.47 -6.70 -19.04
N ARG A 30 11.24 -7.03 -20.31
CA ARG A 30 9.91 -7.43 -20.80
C ARG A 30 9.42 -8.71 -20.13
N ARG A 31 10.26 -9.73 -20.00
CA ARG A 31 9.90 -10.98 -19.29
C ARG A 31 9.55 -10.71 -17.82
N GLN A 32 10.36 -9.91 -17.13
CA GLN A 32 10.09 -9.53 -15.73
C GLN A 32 8.75 -8.80 -15.58
N LEU A 33 8.42 -7.91 -16.51
CA LEU A 33 7.13 -7.23 -16.55
C LEU A 33 5.98 -8.22 -16.79
N ASP A 34 6.13 -9.10 -17.79
CA ASP A 34 5.11 -10.11 -18.12
C ASP A 34 4.86 -11.06 -16.92
N ASP A 35 5.91 -11.49 -16.23
CA ASP A 35 5.83 -12.33 -15.03
C ASP A 35 5.14 -11.59 -13.87
N ALA A 36 5.51 -10.34 -13.62
CA ALA A 36 4.88 -9.50 -12.59
C ALA A 36 3.38 -9.27 -12.89
N LYS A 37 3.03 -9.06 -14.16
CA LYS A 37 1.64 -8.94 -14.59
C LYS A 37 0.85 -10.23 -14.39
N ALA A 38 1.46 -11.37 -14.70
CA ALA A 38 0.83 -12.68 -14.51
C ALA A 38 0.55 -12.95 -13.02
N ASP A 39 1.49 -12.65 -12.13
CA ASP A 39 1.29 -12.76 -10.68
C ASP A 39 0.16 -11.85 -10.20
N ALA A 40 0.16 -10.57 -10.59
CA ALA A 40 -0.91 -9.64 -10.24
C ALA A 40 -2.30 -10.12 -10.71
N ARG A 41 -2.41 -10.57 -11.97
CA ARG A 41 -3.66 -11.10 -12.53
C ARG A 41 -4.19 -12.29 -11.75
N ARG A 42 -3.33 -13.21 -11.31
CA ARG A 42 -3.75 -14.35 -10.48
C ARG A 42 -4.45 -13.90 -9.19
N TRP A 43 -3.96 -12.85 -8.55
CA TRP A 43 -4.58 -12.30 -7.33
C TRP A 43 -5.88 -11.54 -7.65
N ILE A 44 -5.92 -10.79 -8.75
CA ILE A 44 -7.12 -10.07 -9.22
C ILE A 44 -8.23 -11.06 -9.57
N GLU A 45 -7.92 -12.14 -10.29
CA GLU A 45 -8.88 -13.20 -10.62
C GLU A 45 -9.43 -13.88 -9.37
N ARG A 46 -8.56 -14.16 -8.39
CA ARG A 46 -8.97 -14.70 -7.09
C ARG A 46 -9.91 -13.73 -6.36
N LEU A 47 -9.61 -12.43 -6.37
CA LEU A 47 -10.47 -11.39 -5.78
C LEU A 47 -11.81 -11.33 -6.50
N GLY A 48 -11.80 -11.27 -7.84
CA GLY A 48 -13.02 -11.25 -8.66
C GLY A 48 -13.91 -12.46 -8.40
N GLY A 49 -13.32 -13.65 -8.24
CA GLY A 49 -14.05 -14.85 -7.86
C GLY A 49 -14.75 -14.74 -6.50
N GLN A 50 -14.21 -13.98 -5.55
CA GLN A 50 -14.87 -13.73 -4.27
C GLN A 50 -15.95 -12.65 -4.38
N VAL A 51 -15.63 -11.52 -5.02
CA VAL A 51 -16.54 -10.37 -5.21
C VAL A 51 -17.81 -10.77 -5.96
N LEU A 52 -17.71 -11.63 -6.97
CA LEU A 52 -18.86 -12.05 -7.78
C LEU A 52 -19.74 -13.11 -7.10
N ASN A 53 -19.23 -13.84 -6.10
CA ASN A 53 -19.92 -15.00 -5.52
C ASN A 53 -20.26 -14.84 -4.03
N LEU A 54 -19.80 -13.77 -3.37
CA LEU A 54 -20.06 -13.53 -1.96
C LEU A 54 -20.94 -12.28 -1.79
N THR A 55 -22.07 -12.44 -1.11
CA THR A 55 -22.99 -11.34 -0.80
C THR A 55 -23.04 -11.15 0.71
N GLY A 56 -22.79 -9.93 1.18
CA GLY A 56 -22.85 -9.59 2.60
C GLY A 56 -24.28 -9.72 3.18
N THR A 57 -24.39 -10.31 4.37
CA THR A 57 -25.67 -10.56 5.05
C THR A 57 -25.99 -9.58 6.18
N ASP A 58 -25.02 -8.76 6.56
CA ASP A 58 -25.09 -7.75 7.63
C ASP A 58 -24.38 -6.47 7.18
N THR A 59 -24.54 -5.38 7.93
CA THR A 59 -23.97 -4.08 7.54
C THR A 59 -22.45 -4.12 7.39
N ALA A 60 -21.74 -4.79 8.30
CA ALA A 60 -20.28 -4.85 8.29
C ALA A 60 -19.77 -5.68 7.09
N SER A 61 -20.40 -6.81 6.81
CA SER A 61 -20.06 -7.64 5.64
C SER A 61 -20.44 -6.97 4.31
N GLN A 62 -21.54 -6.23 4.25
CA GLN A 62 -21.91 -5.46 3.06
C GLN A 62 -20.92 -4.34 2.76
N GLN A 63 -20.51 -3.58 3.79
CA GLN A 63 -19.50 -2.52 3.65
C GLN A 63 -18.17 -3.10 3.20
N ALA A 64 -17.70 -4.16 3.85
CA ALA A 64 -16.45 -4.81 3.46
C ALA A 64 -16.50 -5.39 2.04
N MET A 65 -17.63 -5.96 1.58
CA MET A 65 -17.77 -6.39 0.19
C MET A 65 -17.82 -5.24 -0.81
N ALA A 66 -18.37 -4.08 -0.43
CA ALA A 66 -18.33 -2.87 -1.25
C ALA A 66 -16.89 -2.38 -1.41
N ASP A 67 -16.14 -2.23 -0.30
CA ASP A 67 -14.72 -1.85 -0.33
C ASP A 67 -13.89 -2.87 -1.15
N ALA A 68 -14.17 -4.18 -1.03
CA ALA A 68 -13.51 -5.22 -1.84
C ALA A 68 -13.79 -5.05 -3.34
N SER A 69 -15.02 -4.67 -3.71
CA SER A 69 -15.43 -4.45 -5.10
C SER A 69 -14.76 -3.21 -5.68
N GLU A 70 -14.61 -2.14 -4.89
CA GLU A 70 -13.84 -0.96 -5.27
C GLU A 70 -12.38 -1.34 -5.58
N ARG A 71 -11.74 -2.13 -4.70
CA ARG A 71 -10.36 -2.60 -4.93
C ARG A 71 -10.24 -3.51 -6.14
N TYR A 72 -11.25 -4.33 -6.43
CA TYR A 72 -11.26 -5.17 -7.63
C TYR A 72 -11.26 -4.32 -8.91
N ASN A 73 -12.12 -3.30 -8.98
CA ASN A 73 -12.20 -2.39 -10.13
C ASN A 73 -10.91 -1.58 -10.30
N ALA A 74 -10.34 -1.09 -9.19
CA ALA A 74 -9.07 -0.36 -9.18
C ALA A 74 -7.92 -1.25 -9.67
N ALA A 75 -7.74 -2.43 -9.09
CA ALA A 75 -6.68 -3.37 -9.46
C ALA A 75 -6.79 -3.80 -10.93
N GLY A 76 -8.01 -4.04 -11.42
CA GLY A 76 -8.27 -4.33 -12.84
C GLY A 76 -7.82 -3.19 -13.75
N SER A 77 -8.17 -1.95 -13.40
CA SER A 77 -7.79 -0.77 -14.18
C SER A 77 -6.28 -0.49 -14.13
N GLU A 78 -5.64 -0.75 -12.99
CA GLU A 78 -4.19 -0.58 -12.78
C GLU A 78 -3.38 -1.59 -13.58
N ILE A 79 -3.76 -2.87 -13.56
CA ILE A 79 -3.01 -3.91 -14.25
C ILE A 79 -3.09 -3.79 -15.78
N GLU A 80 -4.21 -3.27 -16.30
CA GLU A 80 -4.38 -2.98 -17.72
C GLU A 80 -3.45 -1.87 -18.20
N ARG A 81 -3.22 -0.85 -17.36
CA ARG A 81 -2.34 0.31 -17.66
C ARG A 81 -0.89 0.11 -17.25
N ALA A 82 -0.54 -0.96 -16.55
CA ALA A 82 0.82 -1.16 -16.06
C ALA A 82 1.84 -1.31 -17.21
N GLU A 83 2.89 -0.50 -17.19
CA GLU A 83 4.02 -0.50 -18.13
C GLU A 83 5.35 -0.85 -17.43
N THR A 84 5.37 -0.81 -16.10
CA THR A 84 6.54 -1.14 -15.28
C THR A 84 6.25 -2.29 -14.31
N VAL A 85 7.32 -2.95 -13.85
CA VAL A 85 7.22 -4.04 -12.86
C VAL A 85 6.56 -3.53 -11.58
N ASP A 86 6.89 -2.31 -11.15
CA ASP A 86 6.35 -1.72 -9.92
C ASP A 86 4.86 -1.40 -10.06
N GLN A 87 4.42 -0.91 -11.22
CA GLN A 87 2.98 -0.72 -11.48
C GLN A 87 2.20 -2.05 -11.43
N ALA A 88 2.79 -3.15 -11.93
CA ALA A 88 2.16 -4.46 -11.80
C ALA A 88 2.12 -4.94 -10.34
N ARG A 89 3.16 -4.65 -9.55
CA ARG A 89 3.19 -4.95 -8.10
C ARG A 89 2.17 -4.12 -7.32
N LEU A 90 1.98 -2.85 -7.66
CA LEU A 90 0.93 -2.00 -7.09
C LEU A 90 -0.46 -2.61 -7.33
N ALA A 91 -0.76 -3.02 -8.58
CA ALA A 91 -2.04 -3.69 -8.88
C ALA A 91 -2.24 -4.98 -8.07
N LYS A 92 -1.17 -5.75 -7.84
CA LYS A 92 -1.20 -6.91 -6.94
C LYS A 92 -1.52 -6.50 -5.50
N GLN A 93 -0.87 -5.46 -4.98
CA GLN A 93 -1.14 -4.95 -3.64
C GLN A 93 -2.61 -4.53 -3.51
N THR A 94 -3.14 -3.76 -4.46
CA THR A 94 -4.56 -3.37 -4.53
C THR A 94 -5.49 -4.59 -4.46
N ALA A 95 -5.19 -5.64 -5.23
CA ALA A 95 -5.95 -6.89 -5.20
C ALA A 95 -5.86 -7.62 -3.85
N LEU A 96 -4.68 -7.63 -3.21
CA LEU A 96 -4.51 -8.19 -1.87
C LEU A 96 -5.34 -7.42 -0.85
N GLU A 97 -5.38 -6.08 -0.89
CA GLU A 97 -6.24 -5.29 0.00
C GLU A 97 -7.71 -5.67 -0.16
N GLY A 98 -8.19 -5.83 -1.40
CA GLY A 98 -9.53 -6.34 -1.69
C GLY A 98 -9.77 -7.72 -1.06
N LEU A 99 -8.79 -8.62 -1.08
CA LEU A 99 -8.91 -9.93 -0.43
C LEU A 99 -8.95 -9.84 1.08
N TYR A 100 -8.28 -8.86 1.70
CA TYR A 100 -8.42 -8.61 3.14
C TYR A 100 -9.83 -8.11 3.49
N TYR A 101 -10.44 -7.28 2.64
CA TYR A 101 -11.85 -6.88 2.80
C TYR A 101 -12.81 -8.07 2.66
N VAL A 102 -12.60 -8.95 1.67
CA VAL A 102 -13.36 -10.21 1.57
C VAL A 102 -13.21 -11.05 2.83
N ARG A 103 -11.99 -11.19 3.35
CA ARG A 103 -11.70 -11.93 4.59
C ARG A 103 -12.48 -11.33 5.78
N ALA A 104 -12.51 -10.01 5.89
CA ALA A 104 -13.26 -9.29 6.90
C ALA A 104 -14.77 -9.51 6.76
N ALA A 105 -15.31 -9.45 5.54
CA ALA A 105 -16.72 -9.74 5.27
C ALA A 105 -17.09 -11.17 5.68
N ARG A 106 -16.27 -12.17 5.33
CA ARG A 106 -16.48 -13.57 5.74
C ARG A 106 -16.48 -13.71 7.26
N THR A 107 -15.54 -13.05 7.93
CA THR A 107 -15.45 -13.04 9.40
C THR A 107 -16.70 -12.43 10.03
N ALA A 108 -17.21 -11.30 9.50
CA ALA A 108 -18.44 -10.67 9.96
C ALA A 108 -19.68 -11.57 9.81
N MET A 109 -19.71 -12.39 8.76
CA MET A 109 -20.76 -13.40 8.55
C MET A 109 -20.56 -14.70 9.35
N GLY A 110 -19.51 -14.80 10.17
CA GLY A 110 -19.17 -16.03 10.90
C GLY A 110 -18.72 -17.18 10.00
N LEU A 111 -18.30 -16.89 8.76
CA LEU A 111 -17.76 -17.86 7.82
C LEU A 111 -16.26 -18.05 8.05
N ASP A 112 -15.72 -19.19 7.59
CA ASP A 112 -14.27 -19.38 7.51
C ASP A 112 -13.65 -18.22 6.71
N PRO A 113 -12.71 -17.44 7.28
CA PRO A 113 -12.07 -16.31 6.60
C PRO A 113 -11.27 -16.73 5.34
N GLY A 114 -10.97 -18.03 5.21
CA GLY A 114 -10.20 -18.59 4.11
C GLY A 114 -8.69 -18.60 4.41
N PRO A 115 -7.86 -18.97 3.42
CA PRO A 115 -6.43 -19.12 3.63
C PRO A 115 -5.77 -17.78 3.94
N THR A 116 -4.65 -17.84 4.66
CA THR A 116 -3.84 -16.66 4.98
C THR A 116 -3.41 -15.94 3.71
N LEU A 117 -3.40 -14.61 3.79
CA LEU A 117 -2.93 -13.75 2.71
C LEU A 117 -1.46 -13.41 2.97
N PRO A 118 -0.68 -13.11 1.93
CA PRO A 118 0.66 -12.56 2.09
C PRO A 118 0.64 -11.36 3.02
N GLU A 119 1.55 -11.37 3.99
CA GLU A 119 1.72 -10.27 4.93
C GLU A 119 2.45 -9.10 4.23
N ASP A 120 2.11 -7.89 4.66
CA ASP A 120 2.72 -6.65 4.20
C ASP A 120 3.45 -6.01 5.39
N PRO A 121 4.78 -5.79 5.31
CA PRO A 121 5.55 -5.21 6.40
C PRO A 121 4.99 -3.87 6.89
N GLU A 122 4.41 -3.04 6.01
CA GLU A 122 3.83 -1.76 6.43
C GLU A 122 2.56 -1.95 7.25
N ARG A 123 1.77 -2.97 6.95
CA ARG A 123 0.56 -3.29 7.71
C ARG A 123 0.88 -3.88 9.08
N GLU A 124 1.87 -4.74 9.13
CA GLU A 124 2.37 -5.30 10.40
C GLU A 124 2.85 -4.19 11.32
N ARG A 125 3.65 -3.26 10.79
CA ARG A 125 4.18 -2.12 11.53
C ARG A 125 3.13 -1.09 11.95
N ALA A 126 2.04 -0.97 11.18
CA ALA A 126 0.92 -0.10 11.55
C ALA A 126 0.12 -0.63 12.76
N GLY A 127 0.31 -1.90 13.12
CA GLY A 127 -0.35 -2.52 14.25
C GLY A 127 -1.79 -2.95 13.96
N LYS A 128 -2.43 -3.48 15.01
CA LYS A 128 -3.82 -3.94 14.96
C LYS A 128 -4.56 -3.58 16.23
N VAL A 129 -5.84 -3.28 16.11
CA VAL A 129 -6.73 -3.08 17.25
C VAL A 129 -6.84 -4.39 18.01
N THR A 130 -6.45 -4.41 19.28
CA THR A 130 -6.44 -5.62 20.12
C THR A 130 -7.63 -5.71 21.07
N GLU A 131 -8.30 -4.59 21.33
CA GLU A 131 -9.41 -4.49 22.26
C GLU A 131 -10.45 -3.49 21.77
N HIS A 132 -11.69 -3.64 22.23
CA HIS A 132 -12.74 -2.68 21.92
C HIS A 132 -12.50 -1.37 22.67
N ARG A 133 -12.61 -0.24 21.97
CA ARG A 133 -12.50 1.08 22.57
C ARG A 133 -13.56 2.03 22.03
N SER A 134 -14.04 2.90 22.91
CA SER A 134 -15.03 3.94 22.64
C SER A 134 -14.54 5.24 23.28
N VAL A 135 -14.49 6.32 22.49
CA VAL A 135 -13.96 7.63 22.92
C VAL A 135 -14.79 8.77 22.33
N ASP A 136 -14.82 9.90 23.02
CA ASP A 136 -15.41 11.14 22.53
C ASP A 136 -14.31 12.18 22.26
N VAL A 137 -14.20 12.62 21.02
CA VAL A 137 -13.16 13.56 20.56
C VAL A 137 -13.83 14.70 19.83
N GLU A 138 -13.62 15.92 20.31
CA GLU A 138 -14.20 17.15 19.73
C GLU A 138 -15.73 17.09 19.57
N GLY A 139 -16.41 16.44 20.52
CA GLY A 139 -17.87 16.26 20.51
C GLY A 139 -18.38 15.21 19.53
N ARG A 140 -17.49 14.40 18.94
CA ARG A 140 -17.83 13.26 18.09
C ARG A 140 -17.46 11.95 18.77
N HIS A 141 -18.35 10.97 18.66
CA HIS A 141 -18.17 9.64 19.22
C HIS A 141 -17.47 8.72 18.23
N TYR A 142 -16.41 8.04 18.66
CA TYR A 142 -15.68 7.08 17.84
C TYR A 142 -15.54 5.75 18.57
N GLU A 143 -15.58 4.66 17.82
CA GLU A 143 -15.30 3.32 18.32
C GLU A 143 -14.33 2.57 17.42
N ALA A 144 -13.53 1.71 18.04
CA ALA A 144 -12.67 0.73 17.37
C ALA A 144 -12.85 -0.65 18.01
N SER A 145 -12.68 -1.72 17.22
CA SER A 145 -12.83 -3.09 17.69
C SER A 145 -11.95 -4.08 16.91
N PRO A 146 -11.42 -5.14 17.57
CA PRO A 146 -10.74 -6.24 16.88
C PRO A 146 -11.69 -7.11 16.04
N ALA A 147 -12.98 -7.09 16.36
CA ALA A 147 -14.02 -7.90 15.72
C ALA A 147 -15.18 -7.02 15.23
N PRO A 148 -15.91 -7.44 14.18
CA PRO A 148 -17.02 -6.67 13.66
C PRO A 148 -18.13 -6.55 14.70
N THR A 149 -18.65 -5.34 14.88
CA THR A 149 -19.83 -5.07 15.70
C THR A 149 -20.82 -4.20 14.93
N SER A 150 -22.06 -4.09 15.42
CA SER A 150 -23.03 -3.16 14.84
C SER A 150 -22.59 -1.69 14.93
N ALA A 151 -21.72 -1.36 15.88
CA ALA A 151 -21.20 -0.01 16.08
C ALA A 151 -19.90 0.25 15.31
N THR A 152 -19.23 -0.79 14.80
CA THR A 152 -17.97 -0.69 14.04
C THR A 152 -18.06 -1.36 12.67
N PRO A 153 -18.88 -0.84 11.74
CA PRO A 153 -19.13 -1.53 10.46
C PRO A 153 -17.99 -1.35 9.44
N HIS A 154 -17.02 -0.46 9.67
CA HIS A 154 -15.98 -0.14 8.70
C HIS A 154 -14.68 -0.88 9.02
N TYR A 155 -14.30 -1.82 8.16
CA TYR A 155 -13.02 -2.49 8.27
C TYR A 155 -11.89 -1.69 7.62
N TYR A 156 -10.69 -1.74 8.21
CA TYR A 156 -9.45 -1.32 7.57
C TYR A 156 -8.41 -2.44 7.67
N PRO A 157 -7.73 -2.80 6.57
CA PRO A 157 -6.75 -3.89 6.58
C PRO A 157 -5.42 -3.56 7.27
N GLY A 158 -5.22 -2.31 7.70
CA GLY A 158 -3.94 -1.80 8.21
C GLY A 158 -3.09 -1.22 7.07
N GLY A 159 -2.10 -0.39 7.42
CA GLY A 159 -1.15 0.21 6.48
C GLY A 159 -0.89 1.69 6.76
N ARG A 160 -0.41 2.43 5.75
CA ARG A 160 -0.11 3.86 5.87
C ARG A 160 -1.07 4.71 5.03
N VAL A 161 -1.44 5.87 5.57
CA VAL A 161 -2.23 6.90 4.88
C VAL A 161 -1.56 8.24 5.11
N ALA A 162 -1.20 8.94 4.01
CA ALA A 162 -0.51 10.23 4.06
C ALA A 162 0.67 10.23 5.05
N GLY A 163 1.55 9.23 4.92
CA GLY A 163 2.75 9.09 5.77
C GLY A 163 2.51 8.57 7.18
N ARG A 164 1.27 8.38 7.65
CA ARG A 164 0.98 7.92 9.02
C ARG A 164 0.38 6.52 9.07
N PRO A 165 0.76 5.68 10.06
CA PRO A 165 0.20 4.35 10.19
C PRO A 165 -1.28 4.41 10.64
N VAL A 166 -2.10 3.54 10.09
CA VAL A 166 -3.50 3.34 10.49
C VAL A 166 -3.63 1.86 10.88
N PRO A 167 -3.93 1.55 12.16
CA PRO A 167 -3.99 0.16 12.61
C PRO A 167 -5.09 -0.65 11.89
N GLN A 168 -4.82 -1.93 11.70
CA GLN A 168 -5.85 -2.87 11.23
C GLN A 168 -6.98 -2.97 12.26
N GLY A 169 -8.24 -2.91 11.84
CA GLY A 169 -9.36 -3.06 12.77
C GLY A 169 -10.72 -2.72 12.17
N TRP A 170 -11.74 -2.80 13.01
CA TRP A 170 -13.10 -2.35 12.72
C TRP A 170 -13.35 -1.02 13.42
N TYR A 171 -14.00 -0.08 12.73
CA TYR A 171 -14.18 1.29 13.18
C TYR A 171 -15.62 1.76 13.00
N SER A 172 -16.07 2.65 13.88
CA SER A 172 -17.39 3.28 13.77
C SER A 172 -17.51 4.18 12.55
N GLU A 173 -16.40 4.82 12.18
CA GLU A 173 -16.28 5.65 11.00
C GLU A 173 -14.90 5.49 10.37
N PRO A 174 -14.77 5.66 9.05
CA PRO A 174 -13.51 5.56 8.36
C PRO A 174 -12.68 6.85 8.49
N TRP A 175 -12.20 7.14 9.70
CA TRP A 175 -11.53 8.39 10.08
C TRP A 175 -10.25 8.72 9.26
N TRP A 176 -9.66 7.73 8.59
CA TRP A 176 -8.51 7.89 7.69
C TRP A 176 -8.89 8.34 6.27
N LYS A 177 -10.14 8.10 5.82
CA LYS A 177 -10.56 8.38 4.43
C LYS A 177 -10.33 9.85 4.01
N PRO A 178 -10.58 10.86 4.85
CA PRO A 178 -10.26 12.25 4.50
C PRO A 178 -8.79 12.47 4.16
N ALA A 179 -7.86 11.89 4.93
CA ALA A 179 -6.42 12.01 4.66
C ALA A 179 -6.00 11.24 3.41
N LEU A 180 -6.64 10.10 3.11
CA LEU A 180 -6.41 9.34 1.88
C LEU A 180 -6.77 10.15 0.63
N VAL A 181 -7.86 10.93 0.68
CA VAL A 181 -8.32 11.74 -0.44
C VAL A 181 -7.58 13.08 -0.52
N ALA A 182 -7.41 13.76 0.60
CA ALA A 182 -6.83 15.10 0.64
C ALA A 182 -5.29 15.13 0.72
N GLY A 183 -4.65 13.99 1.03
CA GLY A 183 -3.20 13.90 1.26
C GLY A 183 -2.75 14.55 2.58
N ALA A 184 -3.66 15.07 3.40
CA ALA A 184 -3.34 15.75 4.64
C ALA A 184 -4.29 15.34 5.78
N TRP A 185 -3.74 15.22 6.98
CA TRP A 185 -4.48 14.91 8.18
C TRP A 185 -5.17 16.15 8.76
N GLY A 186 -6.44 16.00 9.13
CA GLY A 186 -7.22 17.09 9.73
C GLY A 186 -6.75 17.44 11.15
N PHE A 187 -7.06 18.67 11.57
CA PHE A 187 -6.98 19.09 12.97
C PHE A 187 -7.79 18.10 13.83
N GLY A 188 -7.22 17.68 14.97
CA GLY A 188 -7.85 16.71 15.88
C GLY A 188 -7.50 15.23 15.60
N SER A 189 -6.93 14.90 14.45
CA SER A 189 -6.56 13.50 14.12
C SER A 189 -5.54 12.89 15.10
N MET A 190 -4.57 13.69 15.57
CA MET A 190 -3.62 13.26 16.60
C MET A 190 -4.31 13.00 17.94
N LEU A 191 -5.25 13.86 18.33
CA LEU A 191 -6.02 13.67 19.57
C LEU A 191 -6.91 12.43 19.47
N LEU A 192 -7.52 12.18 18.31
CA LEU A 192 -8.27 10.96 18.07
C LEU A 192 -7.36 9.73 18.16
N PHE A 193 -6.20 9.76 17.49
CA PHE A 193 -5.27 8.66 17.52
C PHE A 193 -4.79 8.36 18.95
N SER A 194 -4.33 9.39 19.67
CA SER A 194 -3.82 9.24 21.03
C SER A 194 -4.87 8.67 21.99
N THR A 195 -6.10 9.19 21.95
CA THR A 195 -7.19 8.71 22.82
C THR A 195 -7.64 7.30 22.45
N MET A 196 -7.79 7.01 21.15
CA MET A 196 -8.26 5.71 20.66
C MET A 196 -7.23 4.59 20.85
N PHE A 197 -5.93 4.89 20.86
CA PHE A 197 -4.90 3.84 20.86
C PHE A 197 -3.90 3.90 22.01
N ALA A 198 -4.04 4.85 22.94
CA ALA A 198 -3.20 4.91 24.15
C ALA A 198 -3.06 3.54 24.83
N GLY A 199 -1.81 3.09 24.99
CA GLY A 199 -1.45 1.84 25.68
C GLY A 199 -1.81 0.55 24.93
N MET A 200 -2.28 0.62 23.69
CA MET A 200 -2.64 -0.58 22.94
C MET A 200 -1.38 -1.23 22.33
N ALA A 201 -1.16 -2.50 22.63
CA ALA A 201 0.07 -3.20 22.24
C ALA A 201 0.24 -3.29 20.71
N GLY A 202 1.44 -2.94 20.24
CA GLY A 202 1.80 -3.00 18.82
C GLY A 202 1.24 -1.85 17.98
N ILE A 203 0.66 -0.82 18.59
CA ILE A 203 0.28 0.43 17.92
C ILE A 203 1.30 1.51 18.34
N PRO A 204 1.84 2.32 17.40
CA PRO A 204 2.80 3.37 17.75
C PRO A 204 2.24 4.38 18.74
N SER A 205 3.10 5.02 19.53
CA SER A 205 2.73 6.16 20.35
C SER A 205 2.17 7.32 19.51
N ALA A 206 1.47 8.25 20.15
CA ALA A 206 0.87 9.39 19.46
C ALA A 206 1.92 10.32 18.85
N GLU A 207 3.05 10.50 19.56
CA GLU A 207 4.20 11.26 19.11
C GLU A 207 4.87 10.59 17.90
N ALA A 208 5.09 9.27 17.97
CA ALA A 208 5.62 8.49 16.84
C ALA A 208 4.66 8.55 15.63
N TRP A 209 3.36 8.40 15.85
CA TRP A 209 2.36 8.51 14.80
C TRP A 209 2.34 9.88 14.13
N GLU A 210 2.46 10.97 14.91
CA GLU A 210 2.47 12.34 14.39
C GLU A 210 3.67 12.57 13.46
N SER A 211 4.85 12.08 13.85
CA SER A 211 6.07 12.13 13.04
C SER A 211 6.11 11.08 11.92
N GLY A 212 5.15 10.16 11.87
CA GLY A 212 5.11 9.07 10.89
C GLY A 212 6.09 7.93 11.18
N TYR A 213 6.59 7.81 12.41
CA TYR A 213 7.28 6.60 12.87
C TYR A 213 6.29 5.47 13.14
N ASP A 214 6.80 4.23 13.11
CA ASP A 214 6.02 3.02 13.36
C ASP A 214 6.45 2.30 14.65
N ALA A 215 5.63 1.37 15.13
CA ALA A 215 5.85 0.69 16.41
C ALA A 215 7.18 -0.10 16.44
N GLY A 216 7.65 -0.59 15.29
CA GLY A 216 8.92 -1.32 15.20
C GLY A 216 10.16 -0.43 15.38
N GLN A 217 10.09 0.84 15.02
CA GLN A 217 11.14 1.83 15.29
C GLN A 217 11.14 2.29 16.75
N GLU A 218 9.96 2.35 17.38
CA GLU A 218 9.82 2.67 18.81
C GLU A 218 10.40 1.54 19.70
N ASP A 219 10.08 0.28 19.40
CA ASP A 219 10.65 -0.89 20.08
C ASP A 219 12.18 -0.97 19.91
N ALA A 220 12.73 -0.55 18.76
CA ALA A 220 14.18 -0.50 18.52
C ALA A 220 14.89 0.57 19.38
N LEU A 221 14.20 1.66 19.73
CA LEU A 221 14.70 2.71 20.61
C LEU A 221 14.54 2.33 22.09
N GLU A 222 13.44 1.66 22.46
CA GLU A 222 13.20 1.19 23.83
C GLU A 222 14.08 -0.02 24.20
N SER A 223 14.43 -0.87 23.23
CA SER A 223 15.33 -2.02 23.43
C SER A 223 16.82 -1.67 23.51
N GLY A 224 17.17 -0.38 23.42
CA GLY A 224 18.43 0.13 23.97
C GLY A 224 19.68 -0.62 23.54
N ASP A 225 19.90 -0.75 22.23
CA ASP A 225 21.27 -0.76 21.70
C ASP A 225 21.48 0.53 20.89
N ALA A 226 21.55 1.64 21.61
CA ALA A 226 22.29 2.83 21.18
C ALA A 226 23.80 2.54 21.30
N GLY A 227 24.24 1.42 20.75
CA GLY A 227 25.60 0.97 20.66
C GLY A 227 26.28 1.56 19.44
N ASP A 228 27.15 2.52 19.70
CA ASP A 228 28.25 2.94 18.82
C ASP A 228 27.91 3.91 17.68
N ALA A 229 27.71 5.17 18.06
CA ALA A 229 28.19 6.28 17.25
C ALA A 229 29.72 6.35 17.35
N GLY A 230 30.41 5.46 16.63
CA GLY A 230 31.87 5.34 16.68
C GLY A 230 32.46 4.66 15.45
N ASP A 231 32.65 5.42 14.37
CA ASP A 231 33.97 5.62 13.73
C ASP A 231 33.79 6.31 12.38
N ALA A 232 34.21 7.56 12.32
CA ALA A 232 34.44 8.27 11.09
C ALA A 232 35.77 7.78 10.48
N GLY A 233 35.68 6.71 9.68
CA GLY A 233 36.81 6.09 8.99
C GLY A 233 36.60 6.01 7.49
N ASP A 234 37.15 7.00 6.78
CA ASP A 234 37.33 7.14 5.33
C ASP A 234 37.74 5.84 4.59
N ALA A 235 36.98 5.46 3.55
CA ALA A 235 37.51 4.86 2.32
C ALA A 235 36.44 4.69 1.21
N GLY A 236 36.49 5.58 0.21
CA GLY A 236 36.43 5.16 -1.20
C GLY A 236 35.08 5.09 -1.91
N ASP A 237 34.67 6.24 -2.45
CA ASP A 237 34.06 6.46 -3.78
C ASP A 237 33.69 5.20 -4.62
N ALA A 238 32.37 4.97 -4.78
CA ALA A 238 31.80 4.39 -5.99
C ALA A 238 30.29 4.69 -6.10
N GLY A 239 29.94 5.78 -6.78
CA GLY A 239 28.69 5.89 -7.56
C GLY A 239 27.50 6.56 -6.87
N GLY A 240 27.26 7.83 -7.23
CA GLY A 240 26.04 8.58 -6.94
C GLY A 240 24.78 7.91 -7.52
N GLY A 241 23.58 8.30 -7.15
CA GLY A 241 23.12 9.44 -6.37
C GLY A 241 21.59 9.39 -6.40
N ASP A 242 20.99 10.21 -5.55
CA ASP A 242 19.58 10.57 -5.52
C ASP A 242 18.64 9.60 -4.79
N ASP A 243 18.72 9.69 -3.46
CA ASP A 243 17.55 9.86 -2.60
C ASP A 243 16.39 10.57 -3.31
N PHE A 244 15.31 9.86 -3.58
CA PHE A 244 13.99 10.46 -3.72
C PHE A 244 12.95 9.58 -3.03
N GLY A 245 12.88 9.73 -1.71
CA GLY A 245 11.61 9.69 -1.00
C GLY A 245 10.75 10.82 -1.56
N GLY A 246 9.87 10.46 -2.49
CA GLY A 246 8.97 11.38 -3.18
C GLY A 246 7.53 11.00 -2.91
N ASP A 247 6.95 11.68 -1.92
CA ASP A 247 5.55 12.06 -1.91
C ASP A 247 5.13 12.55 -3.31
N PHE A 248 4.16 11.86 -3.91
CA PHE A 248 3.37 12.42 -5.00
C PHE A 248 1.91 12.04 -4.79
N GLY A 249 1.30 12.71 -3.80
CA GLY A 249 -0.08 13.13 -3.93
C GLY A 249 -0.27 14.07 -5.14
N GLY A 250 -1.43 13.98 -5.78
CA GLY A 250 -1.90 15.00 -6.73
C GLY A 250 -1.80 14.61 -8.20
N GLY A 251 -2.57 13.59 -8.60
CA GLY A 251 -2.98 13.45 -10.00
C GLY A 251 -4.08 14.46 -10.33
N ASP A 252 -3.69 15.52 -11.02
CA ASP A 252 -4.55 16.52 -11.67
C ASP A 252 -5.62 15.84 -12.56
N PHE A 253 -6.86 15.78 -12.08
CA PHE A 253 -8.02 15.64 -12.97
C PHE A 253 -8.46 17.05 -13.35
N GLY A 254 -7.75 17.58 -14.34
CA GLY A 254 -8.06 18.82 -15.01
C GLY A 254 -9.51 18.81 -15.51
N GLY A 255 -10.22 19.88 -15.17
CA GLY A 255 -11.47 20.24 -15.79
C GLY A 255 -11.30 20.36 -17.30
N GLY A 256 -11.99 19.48 -18.01
CA GLY A 256 -12.17 19.53 -19.45
C GLY A 256 -13.66 19.66 -19.75
N ASP A 257 -14.05 20.87 -20.11
CA ASP A 257 -15.31 21.23 -20.75
C ASP A 257 -15.64 20.26 -21.90
N PHE A 258 -16.66 19.42 -21.72
CA PHE A 258 -17.35 18.76 -22.83
C PHE A 258 -18.69 19.45 -22.99
N GLY A 259 -18.67 20.47 -23.84
CA GLY A 259 -19.82 21.19 -24.30
C GLY A 259 -20.89 20.29 -24.91
N ASP A 260 -22.12 20.71 -24.65
CA ASP A 260 -23.20 20.86 -25.63
C ASP A 260 -23.11 19.98 -26.89
N PHE A 261 -23.84 18.87 -26.86
CA PHE A 261 -24.55 18.39 -28.04
C PHE A 261 -25.95 17.97 -27.62
N GLY A 262 -26.86 18.94 -27.57
CA GLY A 262 -28.28 18.65 -27.73
C GLY A 262 -28.56 18.11 -29.13
N PHE A 263 -29.22 16.95 -29.21
CA PHE A 263 -30.47 16.66 -29.96
C PHE A 263 -31.03 15.33 -29.43
#